data_AF-A0A919UU82-F1
#
_entry.id   AF-A0A919UU82-F1
#
_cell.length_a   1.000
_cell.length_b   1.000
_cell.length_c   1.000
_cell.angle_alpha   90.00
_cell.angle_beta   90.00
_cell.angle_gamma   90.00
#
_symmetry.space_group_name_H-M   'P 1'
#
loop_
_entity.id
_entity.type
_entity.pdbx_description
1 polymer ?
#
loop_
_entity_poly.entity_id
_entity_poly.type
_entity_poly.pdbx_seq_one_letter_code
_entity_poly.pdbx_strand_id
1 'polypeptide(L)'
;MVGIPQAILPALREHLQVYVKPEADALVFAGLKGGPMRRSGFNKVSAWMEVVRAIGASDLHLHDLRRTGNMIAAESGAGLKDLMARMGHDNVRAAMIYQHAVRGADKVITAAIDKHLIGHDPAREDDEDDPPGALVPTG
;
A
#
# COMPACT_ATOMS: atom_id res chain seq x y z
N MET A 1 -12.53 -1.56 -3.32
CA MET A 1 -12.38 -0.36 -4.17
C MET A 1 -10.92 0.10 -4.06
N VAL A 2 -10.25 0.41 -5.18
CA VAL A 2 -8.86 0.86 -5.19
C VAL A 2 -8.82 2.33 -5.61
N GLY A 3 -8.28 3.20 -4.75
CA GLY A 3 -8.14 4.61 -5.06
C GLY A 3 -7.09 4.86 -6.15
N ILE A 4 -7.39 5.77 -7.07
CA ILE A 4 -6.46 6.22 -8.12
C ILE A 4 -5.69 7.45 -7.62
N PRO A 5 -4.34 7.44 -7.65
CA PRO A 5 -3.53 8.60 -7.28
C PRO A 5 -3.84 9.83 -8.14
N GLN A 6 -3.91 11.01 -7.51
CA GLN A 6 -4.18 12.29 -8.19
C GLN A 6 -3.20 12.57 -9.33
N ALA A 7 -1.92 12.18 -9.16
CA ALA A 7 -0.88 12.34 -10.17
C ALA A 7 -1.18 11.64 -11.51
N ILE A 8 -2.01 10.59 -11.52
CA ILE A 8 -2.34 9.82 -12.73
C ILE A 8 -3.61 10.36 -13.42
N LEU A 9 -4.45 11.11 -12.69
CA LEU A 9 -5.73 11.58 -13.23
C LEU A 9 -5.62 12.43 -14.50
N PRO A 10 -4.64 13.34 -14.68
CA PRO A 10 -4.48 14.07 -15.93
C PRO A 10 -4.31 13.14 -17.14
N ALA A 11 -3.38 12.18 -17.05
CA ALA A 11 -3.13 11.21 -18.12
C ALA A 11 -4.35 10.31 -18.38
N LEU A 12 -5.07 9.92 -17.33
CA LEU A 12 -6.29 9.12 -17.49
C LEU A 12 -7.41 9.91 -18.19
N ARG A 13 -7.59 11.19 -17.84
CA ARG A 13 -8.60 12.04 -18.49
C ARG A 13 -8.29 12.25 -19.96
N GLU A 14 -7.04 12.58 -20.29
CA GLU A 14 -6.59 12.69 -21.67
C GLU A 14 -6.84 11.38 -22.44
N HIS A 15 -6.47 10.24 -21.84
CA HIS A 15 -6.67 8.95 -22.47
C HIS A 15 -8.15 8.65 -22.76
N LEU A 16 -9.03 8.92 -21.79
CA LEU A 16 -10.47 8.75 -21.95
C LEU A 16 -11.05 9.67 -23.04
N GLN A 17 -10.52 10.88 -23.20
CA GLN A 17 -10.98 11.83 -24.22
C GLN A 17 -10.49 11.49 -25.63
N VAL A 18 -9.24 11.05 -25.75
CA VAL A 18 -8.56 10.89 -27.04
C VAL A 18 -8.71 9.47 -27.60
N TYR A 19 -8.72 8.45 -26.75
CA TYR A 19 -8.59 7.05 -27.18
C TYR A 19 -9.78 6.15 -26.85
N VAL A 20 -10.74 6.63 -26.05
CA VAL A 20 -11.91 5.84 -25.65
C VAL A 20 -13.15 6.33 -26.40
N LYS A 21 -13.93 5.38 -26.90
CA LYS A 21 -15.16 5.67 -27.62
C LYS A 21 -16.27 6.15 -26.66
N PRO A 22 -17.29 6.87 -27.14
CA PRO A 22 -18.31 7.46 -26.26
C PRO A 22 -19.30 6.45 -25.66
N GLU A 23 -19.34 5.21 -26.13
CA GLU A 23 -20.27 4.20 -25.60
C GLU A 23 -19.91 3.81 -24.16
N ALA A 24 -20.94 3.57 -23.33
CA ALA A 24 -20.75 3.27 -21.90
C ALA A 24 -20.00 1.95 -21.64
N ASP A 25 -20.05 1.02 -22.60
CA ASP A 25 -19.35 -0.27 -22.56
C ASP A 25 -18.04 -0.24 -23.36
N ALA A 26 -17.60 0.94 -23.81
CA ALA A 26 -16.33 1.09 -24.50
C ALA A 26 -15.15 0.65 -23.62
N LEU A 27 -14.25 -0.12 -24.21
CA LEU A 27 -13.03 -0.56 -23.54
C LEU A 27 -12.11 0.64 -23.33
N VAL A 28 -11.71 0.87 -22.07
CA VAL A 28 -10.71 1.91 -21.75
C VAL A 28 -9.38 1.61 -22.44
N PHE A 29 -8.98 0.34 -22.51
CA PHE A 29 -7.77 -0.09 -23.21
C PHE A 29 -8.12 -1.12 -24.30
N ALA A 30 -8.33 -0.64 -25.51
CA ALA A 30 -8.60 -1.47 -26.68
C ALA A 30 -7.31 -1.91 -27.38
N GLY A 31 -7.35 -3.08 -28.02
CA GLY A 31 -6.34 -3.51 -28.98
C GLY A 31 -6.54 -2.82 -30.34
N LEU A 32 -5.60 -3.04 -31.27
CA LEU A 32 -5.60 -2.43 -32.62
C LEU A 32 -6.90 -2.61 -33.42
N LYS A 33 -7.67 -3.68 -33.14
CA LYS A 33 -8.94 -3.98 -33.81
C LYS A 33 -10.18 -3.58 -32.98
N GLY A 34 -10.02 -2.79 -31.92
CA GLY A 34 -11.11 -2.34 -31.05
C GLY A 34 -11.61 -3.35 -30.02
N GLY A 35 -11.17 -4.61 -30.07
CA GLY A 35 -11.46 -5.61 -29.02
C GLY A 35 -10.54 -5.50 -27.80
N PRO A 36 -10.73 -6.36 -26.77
CA PRO A 36 -9.89 -6.36 -25.57
C PRO A 36 -8.41 -6.51 -25.90
N MET A 37 -7.57 -5.69 -25.25
CA MET A 37 -6.13 -5.80 -25.40
C MET A 37 -5.64 -7.13 -24.85
N ARG A 38 -5.00 -7.94 -25.70
CA ARG A 38 -4.36 -9.20 -25.30
C ARG A 38 -2.91 -8.97 -24.93
N ARG A 39 -2.38 -9.80 -24.02
CA ARG A 39 -0.96 -9.75 -23.59
C ARG A 39 0.02 -9.78 -24.77
N SER A 40 -0.22 -10.64 -25.76
CA SER A 40 0.61 -10.75 -26.97
C SER A 40 0.58 -9.51 -27.86
N GLY A 41 -0.47 -8.69 -27.76
CA GLY A 41 -0.63 -7.44 -28.50
C GLY A 41 -0.11 -6.21 -27.76
N PHE A 42 0.21 -6.32 -26.47
CA PHE A 42 0.57 -5.18 -25.62
C PHE A 42 1.69 -4.34 -26.23
N ASN A 43 2.84 -4.95 -26.54
CA ASN A 43 3.98 -4.24 -27.13
C ASN A 43 3.65 -3.53 -28.43
N LYS A 44 2.75 -4.09 -29.25
CA LYS A 44 2.36 -3.48 -30.53
C LYS A 44 1.49 -2.24 -30.35
N VAL A 45 0.71 -2.19 -29.26
CA VAL A 45 -0.16 -1.05 -28.97
C VAL A 45 0.57 0.04 -28.19
N SER A 46 1.43 -0.35 -27.24
CA SER A 46 2.10 0.58 -26.33
C SER A 46 3.50 1.01 -26.77
N ALA A 47 4.06 0.39 -27.81
CA ALA A 47 5.47 0.56 -28.20
C ALA A 47 6.45 0.34 -27.01
N TRP A 48 6.09 -0.53 -26.05
CA TRP A 48 6.80 -0.70 -24.78
C TRP A 48 8.33 -0.79 -24.90
N MET A 49 8.83 -1.62 -25.82
CA MET A 49 10.28 -1.79 -26.01
C MET A 49 10.98 -0.50 -26.46
N GLU A 50 10.29 0.35 -27.20
CA GLU A 50 10.81 1.64 -27.65
C GLU A 50 10.82 2.64 -26.51
N VAL A 51 9.74 2.69 -25.72
CA VAL A 51 9.63 3.54 -24.53
C VAL A 51 10.71 3.19 -23.52
N VAL A 52 10.87 1.91 -23.19
CA VAL A 52 11.86 1.42 -22.22
C VAL A 52 13.29 1.73 -22.67
N ARG A 53 13.57 1.58 -23.97
CA ARG A 53 14.86 1.97 -24.55
C ARG A 53 15.09 3.48 -24.51
N ALA A 54 14.06 4.28 -24.81
CA ALA A 54 14.16 5.73 -24.82
C ALA A 54 14.44 6.33 -23.43
N ILE A 55 13.95 5.68 -22.36
CA ILE A 55 14.23 6.08 -20.97
C ILE A 55 15.50 5.43 -20.40
N GLY A 56 16.25 4.68 -21.20
CA GLY A 56 17.50 4.03 -20.79
C GLY A 56 17.33 2.83 -19.83
N ALA A 57 16.14 2.25 -19.76
CA ALA A 57 15.80 1.20 -18.79
C ALA A 57 15.63 -0.17 -19.45
N SER A 58 16.46 -0.54 -20.42
CA SER A 58 16.32 -1.69 -21.35
C SER A 58 15.84 -3.02 -20.74
N ASP A 59 16.15 -3.30 -19.49
CA ASP A 59 15.79 -4.54 -18.77
C ASP A 59 14.45 -4.45 -18.00
N LEU A 60 13.73 -3.34 -18.11
CA LEU A 60 12.46 -3.10 -17.43
C LEU A 60 11.31 -3.86 -18.10
N HIS A 61 10.73 -4.80 -17.36
CA HIS A 61 9.54 -5.53 -17.78
C HIS A 61 8.29 -4.87 -17.22
N LEU A 62 7.15 -5.03 -17.91
CA LEU A 62 5.88 -4.46 -17.45
C LEU A 62 5.48 -4.93 -16.04
N HIS A 63 5.78 -6.19 -15.68
CA HIS A 63 5.50 -6.73 -14.35
C HIS A 63 6.33 -6.09 -13.23
N ASP A 64 7.48 -5.49 -13.55
CA ASP A 64 8.30 -4.78 -12.58
C ASP A 64 7.59 -3.53 -12.08
N LEU A 65 6.78 -2.86 -12.91
CA LEU A 65 5.96 -1.73 -12.49
C LEU A 65 4.98 -2.12 -11.37
N ARG A 66 4.40 -3.33 -11.45
CA ARG A 66 3.52 -3.86 -10.39
C ARG A 66 4.29 -4.14 -9.11
N ARG A 67 5.50 -4.69 -9.20
CA ARG A 67 6.37 -4.90 -8.05
C ARG A 67 6.69 -3.55 -7.38
N THR A 68 7.09 -2.54 -8.16
CA THR A 68 7.39 -1.20 -7.66
C THR A 68 6.17 -0.56 -6.98
N GLY A 69 5.00 -0.61 -7.63
CA GLY A 69 3.76 -0.07 -7.05
C GLY A 69 3.35 -0.76 -5.75
N ASN A 70 3.58 -2.06 -5.61
CA ASN A 70 3.32 -2.80 -4.39
C ASN A 70 4.33 -2.46 -3.27
N MET A 71 5.61 -2.24 -3.61
CA MET A 71 6.62 -1.80 -2.66
C MET A 71 6.27 -0.41 -2.10
N ILE A 72 5.97 0.56 -2.96
CA ILE A 72 5.54 1.92 -2.57
C ILE A 72 4.27 1.86 -1.71
N ALA A 73 3.33 0.97 -2.05
CA ALA A 73 2.13 0.79 -1.24
C ALA A 73 2.45 0.23 0.15
N ALA A 74 3.36 -0.74 0.26
CA ALA A 74 3.79 -1.28 1.55
C ALA A 74 4.48 -0.22 2.41
N GLU A 75 5.26 0.67 1.81
CA GLU A 75 5.96 1.78 2.50
C GLU A 75 4.99 2.77 3.18
N SER A 76 3.72 2.81 2.77
CA SER A 76 2.71 3.65 3.42
C SER A 76 2.41 3.28 4.88
N GLY A 77 2.84 2.09 5.32
CA GLY A 77 2.51 1.55 6.65
C GLY A 77 1.08 1.02 6.76
N ALA A 78 0.35 0.91 5.64
CA ALA A 78 -0.98 0.31 5.62
C ALA A 78 -0.96 -1.14 6.13
N GLY A 79 -2.03 -1.54 6.83
CA GLY A 79 -2.16 -2.89 7.36
C GLY A 79 -2.24 -3.95 6.25
N LEU A 80 -1.88 -5.18 6.58
CA LEU A 80 -1.87 -6.32 5.63
C LEU A 80 -3.19 -6.45 4.85
N LYS A 81 -4.33 -6.26 5.52
CA LYS A 81 -5.66 -6.35 4.91
C LYS A 81 -5.89 -5.30 3.82
N ASP A 82 -5.47 -4.07 4.06
CA ASP A 82 -5.61 -2.97 3.10
C ASP A 82 -4.64 -3.14 1.93
N LEU A 83 -3.43 -3.61 2.22
CA LEU A 83 -2.44 -3.99 1.22
C LEU A 83 -2.95 -5.13 0.30
N MET A 84 -3.58 -6.16 0.87
CA MET A 84 -4.20 -7.24 0.10
C MET A 84 -5.36 -6.74 -0.76
N ALA A 85 -6.22 -5.88 -0.22
CA ALA A 85 -7.32 -5.29 -0.97
C ALA A 85 -6.84 -4.44 -2.16
N ARG A 86 -5.72 -3.72 -2.00
CA ARG A 86 -5.07 -2.95 -3.07
C ARG A 86 -4.36 -3.83 -4.10
N MET A 87 -3.67 -4.87 -3.64
CA MET A 87 -2.90 -5.76 -4.51
C MET A 87 -3.79 -6.77 -5.25
N GLY A 88 -5.01 -7.00 -4.79
CA GLY A 88 -5.86 -8.08 -5.29
C GLY A 88 -5.62 -9.35 -4.46
N HIS A 89 -6.71 -10.01 -4.08
CA HIS A 89 -6.75 -11.06 -3.05
C HIS A 89 -5.95 -12.33 -3.39
N ASP A 90 -5.50 -12.48 -4.63
CA ASP A 90 -4.85 -13.70 -5.12
C ASP A 90 -3.37 -13.84 -4.68
N ASN A 91 -2.84 -12.93 -3.86
CA ASN A 91 -1.42 -12.95 -3.50
C ASN A 91 -1.08 -12.52 -2.07
N VAL A 92 -1.62 -13.25 -1.09
CA VAL A 92 -1.29 -13.11 0.35
C VAL A 92 0.22 -13.18 0.58
N ARG A 93 0.90 -14.14 -0.06
CA ARG A 93 2.34 -14.34 0.08
C ARG A 93 3.14 -13.11 -0.36
N ALA A 94 2.77 -12.47 -1.47
CA ALA A 94 3.44 -11.24 -1.90
C ALA A 94 3.18 -10.07 -0.95
N ALA A 95 1.95 -9.92 -0.43
CA ALA A 95 1.64 -8.86 0.51
C ALA A 95 2.51 -8.96 1.79
N MET A 96 2.69 -10.18 2.31
CA MET A 96 3.60 -10.46 3.43
C MET A 96 5.06 -10.13 3.10
N ILE A 97 5.55 -10.54 1.92
CA ILE A 97 6.93 -10.24 1.50
C ILE A 97 7.20 -8.73 1.47
N TYR A 98 6.28 -7.94 0.90
CA TYR A 98 6.46 -6.49 0.82
C TYR A 98 6.29 -5.82 2.19
N GLN A 99 5.35 -6.26 3.02
CA GLN A 99 5.21 -5.74 4.38
C GLN A 99 6.47 -5.97 5.21
N HIS A 100 7.09 -7.15 5.09
CA HIS A 100 8.36 -7.45 5.76
C HIS A 100 9.56 -6.70 5.18
N ALA A 101 9.52 -6.32 3.90
CA ALA A 101 10.59 -5.54 3.27
C ALA A 101 10.64 -4.08 3.80
N VAL A 102 9.52 -3.56 4.29
CA VAL A 102 9.45 -2.27 5.00
C VAL A 102 9.93 -2.48 6.44
N ARG A 103 11.21 -2.85 6.60
CA ARG A 103 11.87 -2.88 7.91
C ARG A 103 12.09 -1.46 8.41
N GLY A 104 11.05 -0.97 9.07
CA GLY A 104 10.98 0.30 9.78
C GLY A 104 9.75 0.37 10.70
N ALA A 105 8.78 -0.54 10.51
CA ALA A 105 7.61 -0.68 11.36
C ALA A 105 7.95 -0.92 12.83
N ASP A 106 9.09 -1.55 13.14
CA ASP A 106 9.51 -1.77 14.53
C ASP A 106 9.67 -0.45 15.29
N LYS A 107 10.30 0.57 14.68
CA LYS A 107 10.41 1.90 15.31
C LYS A 107 9.05 2.59 15.50
N VAL A 108 8.11 2.37 14.58
CA VAL A 108 6.74 2.91 14.68
C VAL A 108 5.96 2.18 15.78
N ILE A 109 6.13 0.86 15.89
CA ILE A 109 5.55 0.02 16.93
C ILE A 109 6.14 0.39 18.29
N THR A 110 7.46 0.49 18.43
CA THR A 110 8.15 0.94 19.65
C THR A 110 7.68 2.34 20.04
N ALA A 111 7.61 3.31 19.11
CA ALA A 111 7.11 4.64 19.42
C ALA A 111 5.63 4.65 19.86
N ALA A 112 4.80 3.78 19.28
CA ALA A 112 3.41 3.62 19.71
C ALA A 112 3.31 2.99 21.11
N ILE A 113 4.13 1.98 21.40
CA ILE A 113 4.25 1.35 22.72
C ILE A 113 4.75 2.38 23.75
N ASP A 114 5.82 3.11 23.44
CA ASP A 114 6.37 4.18 24.28
C ASP A 114 5.32 5.24 24.58
N LYS A 115 4.53 5.67 23.58
CA LYS A 115 3.43 6.62 23.79
C LYS A 115 2.38 6.10 24.77
N HIS A 116 2.10 4.80 24.77
CA HIS A 116 1.13 4.19 25.69
C HIS A 116 1.71 3.92 27.09
N LEU A 117 3.01 3.64 27.20
CA LEU A 117 3.69 3.40 28.48
C LEU A 117 4.06 4.70 29.18
N ILE A 118 4.60 5.69 28.46
CA ILE A 118 5.02 6.99 29.00
C ILE A 118 3.80 7.90 29.27
N GLY A 119 2.68 7.67 28.57
CA GLY A 119 1.40 8.35 28.87
C GLY A 119 0.69 7.83 30.13
N HIS A 120 1.19 6.77 30.75
CA HIS A 120 0.66 6.18 31.99
C HIS A 120 1.67 6.30 33.14
N ASP A 121 2.28 7.47 33.33
CA ASP A 121 3.00 7.78 34.56
C ASP A 121 2.02 8.42 35.57
N PRO A 122 1.37 7.67 36.47
CA PRO A 122 0.68 8.27 37.61
C PRO A 122 1.73 8.77 38.59
N ALA A 123 2.27 9.95 38.32
CA ALA A 123 2.99 10.69 39.33
C ALA A 123 1.99 11.17 40.41
N ARG A 124 2.06 10.48 41.56
CA ARG A 124 1.80 10.94 42.94
C ARG A 124 0.35 11.07 43.41
N GLU A 125 -0.02 10.17 44.31
CA GLU A 125 -0.49 10.55 45.65
C GLU A 125 0.41 9.84 46.67
N ASP A 126 1.55 10.45 46.99
CA ASP A 126 2.17 10.32 48.31
C ASP A 126 1.34 11.25 49.22
N ASP A 127 0.53 10.70 50.11
CA ASP A 127 0.20 11.33 51.38
C ASP A 127 0.40 10.25 52.47
N GLU A 128 1.59 10.27 53.06
CA GLU A 128 1.84 9.66 54.37
C GLU A 128 1.20 10.54 55.45
N ASP A 129 0.27 9.98 56.22
CA ASP A 129 0.12 10.26 57.66
C ASP A 129 -0.68 9.10 58.33
N ASP A 130 -0.03 8.46 59.32
CA ASP A 130 -0.30 7.19 60.04
C ASP A 130 -1.53 7.24 61.02
N PRO A 131 -2.13 6.13 61.52
CA PRO A 131 -1.55 5.35 62.63
C PRO A 131 -1.75 3.79 62.57
N PRO A 132 -1.02 3.01 63.41
CA PRO A 132 -0.92 1.56 63.26
C PRO A 132 -2.12 0.81 63.84
N GLY A 133 -2.79 0.00 63.00
CA GLY A 133 -4.01 -0.73 63.36
C GLY A 133 -3.90 -2.25 63.18
N ALA A 134 -3.46 -2.93 64.25
CA ALA A 134 -3.77 -4.30 64.70
C ALA A 134 -3.65 -5.52 63.74
N LEU A 135 -2.81 -6.48 64.16
CA LEU A 135 -2.76 -7.87 63.68
C LEU A 135 -4.07 -8.62 64.00
N VAL A 136 -4.61 -9.35 63.02
CA VAL A 136 -5.78 -10.24 63.20
C VAL A 136 -5.30 -11.71 63.26
N PRO A 137 -5.65 -12.49 64.31
CA PRO A 137 -5.30 -13.90 64.39
C PRO A 137 -6.18 -14.76 63.47
N THR A 138 -5.56 -15.68 62.72
CA THR A 138 -6.28 -16.78 62.05
C THR A 138 -6.55 -17.89 63.05
N GLY A 139 -7.84 -18.12 63.34
CA GLY A 139 -8.33 -19.37 63.93
C GLY A 139 -8.76 -20.36 62.84
#